data_AF-A0A8H8XUC0-F1
#
_entry.id   AF-A0A8H8XUC0-F1
#
_cell.length_a   1.000
_cell.length_b   1.000
_cell.length_c   1.000
_cell.angle_alpha   90.00
_cell.angle_beta   90.00
_cell.angle_gamma   90.00
#
_symmetry.space_group_name_H-M   'P 1'
#
loop_
_entity.id
_entity.type
_entity.pdbx_description
1 polymer ?
#
loop_
_entity_poly.entity_id
_entity_poly.type
_entity_poly.pdbx_seq_one_letter_code
_entity_poly.pdbx_strand_id
1 'polypeptide(L)' 'MSANLRSVAGQDEAGLLREIHNALHGLRYGAVEITVHNGQVVQIERKEKFRLQPPSGSKQP' A
#
# COMPACT_ATOMS: atom_id res chain seq x y z
N MET A 1 32.22 -11.24 -12.98
CA MET A 1 31.25 -12.21 -12.45
C MET A 1 29.86 -11.70 -12.79
N SER A 2 29.25 -12.21 -13.84
CA SER A 2 27.95 -11.75 -14.34
C SER A 2 26.86 -12.55 -13.62
N ALA A 3 26.14 -11.93 -12.70
CA ALA A 3 25.09 -12.61 -11.94
C ALA A 3 23.88 -12.86 -12.86
N ASN A 4 23.54 -14.14 -12.96
CA ASN A 4 22.46 -14.74 -13.73
C ASN A 4 21.13 -13.94 -13.70
N LEU A 5 20.61 -13.58 -14.88
CA LEU A 5 19.19 -13.25 -15.08
C LEU A 5 18.35 -14.51 -14.84
N ARG A 6 18.05 -14.81 -13.58
CA ARG A 6 17.11 -15.89 -13.22
C ARG A 6 15.68 -15.41 -13.47
N SER A 7 15.14 -15.68 -14.66
CA SER A 7 13.68 -15.66 -15.00
C SER A 7 12.81 -14.95 -13.94
N VAL A 8 12.83 -13.62 -14.00
CA VAL A 8 12.34 -12.69 -12.96
C VAL A 8 10.93 -12.22 -13.36
N ALA A 9 9.95 -13.13 -13.33
CA ALA A 9 8.57 -12.76 -13.67
C ALA A 9 7.59 -13.26 -12.59
N GLY A 10 7.66 -14.55 -12.25
CA GLY A 10 6.82 -15.11 -11.19
C GLY A 10 7.27 -14.75 -9.76
N GLN A 11 8.56 -14.48 -9.56
CA GLN A 11 9.08 -14.01 -8.26
C GLN A 11 8.70 -12.55 -7.98
N ASP A 12 8.59 -11.73 -9.04
CA ASP A 12 8.20 -10.32 -8.93
C ASP A 12 6.73 -10.17 -8.57
N GLU A 13 5.85 -10.96 -9.19
CA GLU A 13 4.41 -10.89 -8.92
C GLU A 13 4.07 -11.32 -7.49
N ALA A 14 4.66 -12.43 -7.02
CA ALA A 14 4.47 -12.88 -5.64
C ALA A 14 5.04 -11.87 -4.62
N GLY A 15 6.18 -11.24 -4.93
CA GLY A 15 6.75 -10.16 -4.13
C GLY A 15 5.84 -8.93 -4.08
N LEU A 16 5.32 -8.51 -5.24
CA LEU A 16 4.42 -7.38 -5.37
C LEU A 16 3.11 -7.60 -4.59
N LEU A 17 2.49 -8.77 -4.72
CA LEU A 17 1.27 -9.11 -3.98
C LEU A 17 1.50 -9.09 -2.47
N ARG A 18 2.68 -9.55 -2.02
CA ARG A 18 3.07 -9.48 -0.61
C ARG A 18 3.23 -8.04 -0.13
N GLU A 19 3.84 -7.16 -0.92
CA GLU A 19 3.96 -5.74 -0.57
C GLU A 19 2.60 -5.04 -0.52
N ILE A 20 1.70 -5.31 -1.48
CA ILE A 20 0.33 -4.78 -1.46
C ILE A 20 -0.42 -5.27 -0.21
N HIS A 21 -0.31 -6.56 0.10
CA HIS A 21 -0.90 -7.12 1.31
C HIS A 21 -0.37 -6.42 2.57
N ASN A 22 0.94 -6.21 2.67
CA ASN A 22 1.55 -5.49 3.79
C ASN A 22 1.09 -4.04 3.88
N ALA A 23 0.94 -3.36 2.74
CA ALA A 23 0.45 -1.98 2.68
C ALA A 23 -1.01 -1.86 3.15
N LEU A 24 -1.85 -2.85 2.84
CA LEU A 24 -3.24 -2.91 3.31
C LEU A 24 -3.35 -3.37 4.77
N HIS A 25 -2.40 -4.17 5.26
CA HIS A 25 -2.46 -4.74 6.60
C HIS A 25 -2.49 -3.65 7.68
N GLY A 26 -3.54 -3.68 8.51
CA GLY A 26 -3.76 -2.73 9.60
C GLY A 26 -4.33 -1.37 9.16
N LEU A 27 -4.59 -1.15 7.87
CA LEU A 27 -5.19 0.09 7.38
C LEU A 27 -6.69 0.13 7.72
N ARG A 28 -7.08 0.90 8.74
CA ARG A 28 -8.49 1.01 9.17
C ARG A 28 -9.28 2.02 8.33
N TYR A 29 -8.65 3.14 7.99
CA TYR A 29 -9.24 4.22 7.21
C TYR A 29 -8.14 4.82 6.34
N GLY A 30 -8.29 4.76 5.03
CA GLY A 30 -7.24 5.19 4.11
C GLY A 30 -7.38 4.62 2.71
N ALA A 31 -6.30 4.71 1.94
CA ALA A 31 -6.18 4.15 0.61
C ALA A 31 -4.75 3.63 0.38
N VAL A 32 -4.61 2.62 -0.48
CA VAL A 32 -3.32 2.21 -1.07
C VAL A 32 -3.40 2.53 -2.56
N GLU A 33 -2.47 3.32 -3.06
CA GLU A 33 -2.38 3.74 -4.46
C GLU A 33 -1.17 3.07 -5.12
N ILE A 34 -1.37 2.53 -6.32
CA ILE A 34 -0.33 1.84 -7.08
C ILE A 34 -0.13 2.58 -8.40
N THR A 35 1.09 2.99 -8.68
CA THR A 35 1.46 3.62 -9.95
C THR A 35 2.11 2.59 -10.85
N VAL A 36 1.55 2.44 -12.05
CA VAL A 36 2.06 1.51 -13.07
C VAL A 36 2.53 2.32 -14.27
N HIS A 37 3.79 2.17 -14.65
CA HIS A 37 4.34 2.71 -15.90
C HIS A 37 4.87 1.57 -16.76
N ASN A 38 4.55 1.55 -18.05
CA ASN A 38 4.98 0.50 -19.00
C ASN A 38 4.63 -0.92 -18.55
N GLY A 39 3.47 -1.11 -17.90
CA GLY A 39 3.04 -2.41 -17.38
C GLY A 39 3.81 -2.89 -16.15
N GLN A 40 4.68 -2.06 -15.57
CA GLN A 40 5.42 -2.36 -14.34
C GLN A 40 4.98 -1.43 -13.21
N VAL A 41 4.77 -2.01 -12.03
CA VAL A 41 4.53 -1.22 -10.82
C VAL A 41 5.81 -0.48 -10.48
N VAL A 42 5.75 0.84 -10.43
CA VAL A 42 6.89 1.71 -10.10
C VAL A 42 6.75 2.34 -8.72
N GLN A 43 5.54 2.38 -8.16
CA GLN A 43 5.28 2.98 -6.86
C GLN A 43 4.07 2.33 -6.17
N ILE A 44 4.16 2.23 -4.84
CA ILE A 44 3.04 1.89 -3.96
C ILE A 44 3.04 2.93 -2.84
N GLU A 45 1.92 3.61 -2.64
CA GLU A 45 1.75 4.62 -1.60
C GLU A 45 0.61 4.22 -0.65
N ARG A 46 0.83 4.25 0.66
CA ARG A 46 -0.18 4.00 1.70
C ARG A 46 -0.57 5.32 2.35
N LYS A 47 -1.85 5.71 2.22
CA LYS A 47 -2.41 6.94 2.79
C LYS A 47 -3.37 6.58 3.92
N GLU A 48 -3.02 6.93 5.15
CA GLU A 48 -3.90 6.76 6.30
C GLU A 48 -4.70 8.03 6.61
N LYS A 49 -5.96 7.88 6.98
CA LYS A 49 -6.84 8.97 7.41
C LYS A 49 -7.25 8.78 8.86
N PHE A 50 -6.80 9.68 9.73
CA PHE A 50 -7.24 9.75 11.11
C PHE A 50 -8.40 10.72 11.22
N ARG A 51 -9.59 10.22 11.61
CA ARG A 51 -10.66 11.10 12.06
C ARG A 51 -10.42 11.41 13.52
N LEU A 52 -10.01 12.63 13.82
CA LEU A 52 -10.13 13.17 15.17
C LEU A 52 -11.64 13.32 15.40
N GLN A 53 -12.24 12.40 16.17
CA GLN A 53 -13.61 12.62 16.61
C GLN A 53 -13.62 13.95 17.37
N PRO A 54 -14.57 14.87 17.09
CA PRO A 54 -14.80 15.95 18.02
C PRO A 54 -15.11 15.31 19.38
N PRO A 55 -14.57 15.82 20.50
CA PRO A 55 -14.88 15.27 21.81
C PRO A 55 -16.40 15.24 21.95
N SER A 56 -16.96 14.04 22.01
CA SER A 56 -18.36 13.83 22.32
C SER A 56 -18.61 14.44 23.70
N GLY A 57 -19.23 15.61 23.77
CA GLY A 57 -19.62 16.16 25.06
C GLY A 57 -19.70 17.68 25.23
N SER A 58 -19.83 18.51 24.19
CA SER A 58 -20.49 19.81 24.42
C SER A 58 -22.00 19.58 24.46
N LYS A 59 -22.52 19.37 25.67
CA LYS A 59 -23.94 19.63 25.96
C LYS A 59 -24.28 21.07 25.55
N GLN A 60 -25.58 21.27 25.30
CA GLN A 60 -26.40 22.50 25.43
C GLN A 60 -26.80 23.21 24.13
N PRO A 61 -27.99 23.87 24.11
CA PRO A 61 -29.04 23.95 25.13
C PRO A 61 -30.30 23.12 24.84
#